data_AF-A0A7R9QZZ2-F1
#
_entry.id   AF-A0A7R9QZZ2-F1
#
_cell.length_a   1.000
_cell.length_b   1.000
_cell.length_c   1.000
_cell.angle_alpha   90.00
_cell.angle_beta   90.00
_cell.angle_gamma   90.00
#
_symmetry.space_group_name_H-M   'P 1'
#
loop_
_entity.id
_entity.type
_entity.pdbx_description
1 polymer ?
#
loop_
_entity_poly.entity_id
_entity_poly.type
_entity_poly.pdbx_seq_one_letter_code
_entity_poly.pdbx_strand_id
1 'polypeptide(L)'
;MNVSLSGQQSTSTMSTEIYILKRIESHCLEMDSLNTECKTKAPKLMSQRLPRFMRRRASSHNPKRVPKSVRQLMQNRGNQSDKPL
;
A
#
# COMPACT_ATOMS: atom_id res chain seq x y z
N MET A 1 3.59 -39.98 -27.73
CA MET A 1 4.75 -39.09 -27.94
C MET A 1 5.07 -38.47 -26.59
N ASN A 2 6.12 -38.96 -25.93
CA ASN A 2 6.54 -38.52 -24.60
C ASN A 2 7.48 -37.32 -24.75
N VAL A 3 7.19 -36.22 -24.07
CA VAL A 3 8.19 -35.17 -23.81
C VAL A 3 8.26 -34.97 -22.32
N SER A 4 9.18 -35.70 -21.69
CA SER A 4 9.52 -35.56 -20.28
C SER A 4 10.22 -34.22 -20.08
N LEU A 5 9.56 -33.24 -19.43
CA LEU A 5 10.27 -32.08 -18.90
C LEU A 5 11.05 -32.53 -17.66
N SER A 6 12.32 -32.85 -17.84
CA SER A 6 13.26 -33.07 -16.76
C SER A 6 13.47 -31.75 -15.99
N GLY A 7 12.77 -31.61 -14.87
CA GLY A 7 13.11 -30.62 -13.85
C GLY A 7 14.47 -30.97 -13.26
N GLN A 8 15.52 -30.32 -13.75
CA GLN A 8 16.83 -30.36 -13.11
C GLN A 8 16.74 -29.56 -11.80
N GLN A 9 16.68 -30.26 -10.67
CA GLN A 9 16.99 -29.68 -9.37
C GLN A 9 18.51 -29.73 -9.20
N SER A 10 19.17 -28.63 -9.54
CA SER A 10 20.60 -28.46 -9.26
C SER A 10 20.79 -28.10 -7.79
N THR A 11 21.14 -29.09 -6.97
CA THR A 11 21.76 -28.88 -5.65
C THR A 11 23.24 -28.57 -5.87
N SER A 12 23.61 -27.31 -6.04
CA SER A 12 25.02 -26.89 -6.12
C SER A 12 25.28 -25.71 -5.19
N THR A 13 26.37 -25.81 -4.44
CA THR A 13 27.10 -24.75 -3.72
C THR A 13 26.72 -23.34 -4.19
N MET A 14 26.20 -22.52 -3.28
CA MET A 14 25.64 -21.17 -3.51
C MET A 14 26.64 -20.24 -4.21
N SER A 15 26.77 -20.34 -5.53
CA SER A 15 27.26 -19.24 -6.35
C SER A 15 26.10 -18.25 -6.44
N THR A 16 26.27 -17.10 -5.78
CA THR A 16 25.34 -15.99 -5.84
C THR A 16 25.45 -15.32 -7.21
N GLU A 17 25.09 -16.04 -8.27
CA GLU A 17 24.99 -15.46 -9.60
C GLU A 17 23.75 -14.58 -9.65
N ILE A 18 23.96 -13.26 -9.65
CA ILE A 18 22.89 -12.28 -9.72
C ILE A 18 22.53 -12.10 -11.20
N TYR A 19 21.38 -12.65 -11.60
CA TYR A 19 20.77 -12.38 -12.89
C TYR A 19 20.25 -10.93 -12.93
N ILE A 20 21.09 -10.00 -13.39
CA ILE A 20 20.80 -8.56 -13.41
C ILE A 20 19.47 -8.24 -14.11
N LEU A 21 19.19 -8.90 -15.23
CA LEU A 21 17.94 -8.70 -15.97
C LEU A 21 16.71 -9.08 -15.13
N LYS A 22 16.74 -10.21 -14.42
CA LYS A 22 15.65 -10.64 -13.53
C LYS A 22 15.44 -9.66 -12.37
N ARG A 23 16.52 -9.10 -11.85
CA ARG A 23 16.46 -8.08 -10.81
C ARG A 23 15.83 -6.77 -11.31
N ILE A 24 16.22 -6.32 -12.50
CA ILE A 24 15.63 -5.12 -13.13
C ILE A 24 14.13 -5.34 -13.39
N GLU A 25 13.76 -6.48 -13.98
CA GLU A 25 12.36 -6.86 -14.19
C GLU A 25 11.54 -6.81 -12.90
N SER A 26 12.06 -7.41 -11.81
CA SER A 26 11.40 -7.39 -10.49
C SER A 26 11.20 -5.97 -9.97
N HIS A 27 12.22 -5.11 -10.06
CA HIS A 27 12.12 -3.73 -9.61
C HIS A 27 11.14 -2.89 -10.43
N CYS A 28 11.06 -3.10 -11.75
CA CYS A 28 10.06 -2.43 -12.59
C CYS A 28 8.64 -2.77 -12.13
N LEU A 29 8.36 -4.06 -11.86
CA LEU A 29 7.06 -4.50 -11.36
C LEU A 29 6.71 -3.90 -10.00
N GLU A 30 7.68 -3.84 -9.08
CA GLU A 30 7.51 -3.20 -7.77
C GLU A 30 7.17 -1.71 -7.90
N MET A 31 7.92 -0.99 -8.74
CA MET A 31 7.69 0.44 -8.97
C MET A 31 6.32 0.70 -9.58
N ASP A 32 5.89 -0.11 -10.53
CA ASP A 32 4.56 0.02 -11.15
C ASP A 32 3.43 -0.27 -10.17
N SER A 33 3.60 -1.28 -9.32
CA SER A 33 2.66 -1.60 -8.23
C SER A 33 2.52 -0.43 -7.26
N LEU A 34 3.63 0.11 -6.77
CA LEU A 34 3.65 1.26 -5.86
C LEU A 34 3.04 2.51 -6.50
N ASN A 35 3.36 2.78 -7.76
CA ASN A 35 2.78 3.90 -8.50
C ASN A 35 1.27 3.77 -8.63
N THR A 36 0.79 2.56 -8.90
CA THR A 36 -0.64 2.26 -8.99
C THR A 36 -1.30 2.47 -7.63
N GLU A 37 -0.74 1.92 -6.56
CA GLU A 37 -1.27 2.04 -5.20
C GLU A 37 -1.34 3.51 -4.74
N CYS A 38 -0.28 4.29 -5.00
CA CYS A 38 -0.24 5.72 -4.71
C CYS A 38 -1.30 6.52 -5.49
N LYS A 39 -1.58 6.14 -6.75
CA LYS A 39 -2.57 6.80 -7.61
C LYS A 39 -4.00 6.38 -7.30
N THR A 40 -4.22 5.20 -6.71
CA THR A 40 -5.55 4.78 -6.25
C THR A 40 -6.12 5.83 -5.31
N LYS A 41 -7.27 6.39 -5.67
CA LYS A 41 -7.87 7.50 -4.93
C LYS A 41 -8.22 7.07 -3.51
N ALA A 42 -7.41 7.51 -2.55
CA ALA A 42 -7.77 7.40 -1.15
C ALA A 42 -9.06 8.21 -0.87
N PRO A 43 -9.96 7.72 0.00
CA PRO A 43 -11.17 8.47 0.38
C PRO A 43 -10.84 9.90 0.82
N LYS A 44 -11.69 10.86 0.39
CA LYS A 44 -11.55 12.28 0.71
C LYS A 44 -11.56 12.53 2.23
N LEU A 45 -12.43 11.81 2.95
CA LEU A 45 -12.53 11.92 4.41
C LEU A 45 -11.56 10.95 5.10
N MET A 46 -10.78 11.44 6.06
CA MET A 46 -9.86 10.59 6.84
C MET A 46 -10.58 9.48 7.61
N SER A 47 -11.79 9.76 8.11
CA SER A 47 -12.63 8.75 8.77
C SER A 47 -13.03 7.61 7.84
N GLN A 48 -13.09 7.85 6.53
CA GLN A 48 -13.36 6.83 5.51
C GLN A 48 -12.11 6.03 5.14
N ARG A 49 -10.90 6.44 5.55
CA ARG A 49 -9.69 5.63 5.36
C ARG A 49 -9.60 4.49 6.38
N LEU A 50 -10.34 4.57 7.49
CA LEU A 50 -10.42 3.50 8.47
C LEU A 50 -11.09 2.25 7.87
N PRO A 51 -10.72 1.04 8.31
CA PRO A 51 -11.47 -0.18 8.01
C PRO A 51 -12.94 -0.07 8.42
N ARG A 52 -13.84 -0.73 7.68
CA ARG A 52 -15.30 -0.62 7.88
C ARG A 52 -15.72 -0.88 9.33
N PHE A 53 -15.15 -1.90 9.98
CA PHE A 53 -15.47 -2.25 11.36
C PHE A 53 -15.03 -1.20 12.40
N MET A 54 -14.09 -0.33 12.06
CA MET A 54 -13.62 0.75 12.93
C MET A 54 -14.40 2.05 12.73
N ARG A 55 -15.12 2.20 11.60
CA ARG A 55 -15.85 3.44 11.28
C ARG A 55 -17.04 3.63 12.23
N ARG A 56 -17.18 4.84 12.76
CA ARG A 56 -18.28 5.24 13.64
C ARG A 56 -18.99 6.45 13.04
N ARG A 57 -20.32 6.41 12.97
CA ARG A 57 -21.13 7.49 12.36
C ARG A 57 -20.96 8.83 13.08
N ALA A 58 -20.90 8.80 14.41
CA ALA A 58 -20.81 9.99 15.26
C ALA A 58 -19.38 10.56 15.43
N SER A 59 -18.44 10.23 14.54
CA SER A 59 -17.06 10.74 14.63
C SER A 59 -16.94 12.24 14.36
N SER A 60 -17.90 12.83 13.64
CA SER A 60 -17.96 14.28 13.38
C SER A 60 -18.34 15.07 14.63
N HIS A 61 -19.29 14.56 15.42
CA HIS A 61 -19.75 15.22 16.64
C HIS A 61 -18.82 14.97 17.83
N ASN A 62 -18.30 13.74 17.97
CA ASN A 62 -17.37 13.40 19.04
C ASN A 62 -16.08 12.80 18.48
N PRO A 63 -14.98 13.58 18.39
CA PRO A 63 -13.71 13.08 17.87
C PRO A 63 -13.11 11.99 18.76
N LYS A 64 -13.52 11.84 20.04
CA LYS A 64 -13.05 10.76 20.95
C LYS A 64 -13.39 9.36 20.45
N ARG A 65 -14.28 9.23 19.46
CA ARG A 65 -14.71 7.96 18.87
C ARG A 65 -13.78 7.40 17.78
N VAL A 66 -12.71 8.11 17.42
CA VAL A 66 -11.65 7.60 16.52
C VAL A 66 -10.32 7.44 17.28
N PRO A 67 -9.39 6.59 16.80
CA PRO A 67 -8.06 6.45 17.40
C PRO A 67 -7.33 7.79 17.55
N LYS A 68 -6.46 7.89 18.58
CA LYS A 68 -5.74 9.14 18.89
C LYS A 68 -4.86 9.64 17.73
N SER A 69 -4.18 8.74 17.03
CA SER A 69 -3.37 9.07 15.84
C SER A 69 -4.20 9.67 14.71
N VAL A 70 -5.38 9.09 14.44
CA VAL A 70 -6.31 9.57 13.41
C VAL A 70 -6.92 10.92 13.78
N ARG A 71 -7.19 11.15 15.07
CA ARG A 71 -7.68 12.43 15.59
C ARG A 71 -6.71 13.57 15.27
N GLN A 72 -5.42 13.38 15.52
CA GLN A 72 -4.39 14.38 15.21
C GLN A 72 -4.37 14.71 13.71
N LEU A 73 -4.41 13.68 12.86
CA LEU A 73 -4.47 13.85 11.40
C LEU A 73 -5.73 14.59 10.93
N MET A 74 -6.87 14.33 11.56
CA MET A 74 -8.14 15.02 11.25
C MET A 74 -8.12 16.49 11.68
N GLN A 75 -7.57 16.79 12.85
CA GLN A 75 -7.45 18.16 13.38
C GLN A 75 -6.54 19.03 12.49
N ASN A 76 -5.40 18.48 12.06
CA ASN A 76 -4.45 19.21 11.22
C ASN A 76 -5.02 19.59 9.84
N ARG A 77 -6.01 18.85 9.32
CA ARG A 77 -6.69 19.17 8.06
C ARG A 77 -7.88 20.10 8.21
N GLY A 78 -8.58 20.07 9.35
CA GLY A 78 -9.63 21.05 9.65
C GLY A 78 -9.12 22.49 9.68
N ASN A 79 -7.85 22.68 10.06
CA ASN A 79 -7.19 23.99 10.04
C ASN A 79 -6.73 24.44 8.63
N GLN A 80 -6.83 23.58 7.61
CA GLN A 80 -6.43 23.87 6.23
C GLN A 80 -7.62 24.13 5.29
N SER A 81 -8.87 23.94 5.75
CA SER A 81 -10.06 24.17 4.92
C SER A 81 -10.42 25.65 4.70
N ASP A 82 -9.71 26.59 5.32
CA ASP A 82 -9.95 28.04 5.21
C ASP A 82 -9.08 28.74 4.16
N LYS A 83 -8.34 28.01 3.33
CA LYS A 83 -7.62 28.61 2.20
C LYS A 83 -8.40 28.37 0.91
N PRO A 84 -8.98 29.43 0.27
CA PRO A 84 -9.49 29.29 -1.07
C PRO A 84 -8.32 28.97 -2.03
N LEU A 85 -8.63 28.20 -3.07
CA LEU A 85 -7.73 27.92 -4.19
C LEU A 85 -7.32 29.22 -4.89
#